data_AF-A0A6V7J4S4-F1
#
_entry.id   AF-A0A6V7J4S4-F1
#
_cell.length_a   1.000
_cell.length_b   1.000
_cell.length_c   1.000
_cell.angle_alpha   90.00
_cell.angle_beta   90.00
_cell.angle_gamma   90.00
#
_symmetry.space_group_name_H-M   'P 1'
#
loop_
_entity.id
_entity.type
_entity.pdbx_description
1 polymer ?
#
loop_
_entity_poly.entity_id
_entity_poly.type
_entity_poly.pdbx_seq_one_letter_code
_entity_poly.pdbx_strand_id
1 'polypeptide(L)'
;VKVTSVRELAKLRDSPELQKVMQDIEKYSKVPRHSKDIVGPVESDAEYQLIVLANNMAVGIDDEITTVHRFVRDKYSKRFPELESLVVSPLEYVMTVRELGNDLDRAKNNEILQQFLTQATIMVVSVTASTTQGQLLSNDEKDAICEACDMAVELNNCKLKIFEYVESRMAFIAPNLSIIIGASTAAKLMGVAGGLTKLSKIPACNVLVL
;
A
#
# COMPACT_ATOMS: atom_id res chain seq x y z
N VAL A 1 7.78 -23.88 10.43
CA VAL A 1 6.48 -24.12 9.76
C VAL A 1 6.65 -23.71 8.31
N LYS A 2 6.57 -24.64 7.35
CA LYS A 2 6.62 -24.29 5.92
C LYS A 2 5.26 -23.67 5.57
N VAL A 3 5.19 -22.35 5.56
CA VAL A 3 3.98 -21.63 5.15
C VAL A 3 3.76 -21.90 3.66
N THR A 4 2.61 -22.47 3.32
CA THR A 4 2.35 -22.94 1.96
C THR A 4 1.60 -21.89 1.15
N SER A 5 0.72 -21.11 1.79
CA SER A 5 -0.08 -20.06 1.15
C SER A 5 0.18 -18.69 1.80
N VAL A 6 0.24 -17.66 0.95
CA VAL A 6 0.36 -16.26 1.39
C VAL A 6 -0.86 -15.80 2.21
N ARG A 7 -2.03 -16.41 1.99
CA ARG A 7 -3.29 -16.07 2.68
C ARG A 7 -3.30 -16.42 4.16
N GLU A 8 -2.44 -17.34 4.57
CA GLU A 8 -2.26 -17.66 5.99
C GLU A 8 -1.54 -16.52 6.74
N LEU A 9 -0.74 -15.72 6.01
CA LEU A 9 0.06 -14.62 6.55
C LEU A 9 -0.62 -13.27 6.39
N ALA A 10 -1.17 -13.00 5.21
CA ALA A 10 -1.85 -11.75 4.88
C ALA A 10 -3.36 -12.02 4.78
N LYS A 11 -4.11 -11.50 5.75
CA LYS A 11 -5.53 -11.76 5.96
C LYS A 11 -6.40 -10.53 5.68
N LEU A 12 -5.81 -9.34 5.61
CA LEU A 12 -6.52 -8.07 5.43
C LEU A 12 -7.22 -8.02 4.08
N ARG A 13 -6.61 -8.55 3.02
CA ARG A 13 -7.23 -8.63 1.68
C ARG A 13 -8.62 -9.27 1.73
N ASP A 14 -8.75 -10.37 2.47
CA ASP A 14 -9.99 -11.13 2.61
C ASP A 14 -10.79 -10.73 3.88
N SER A 15 -10.36 -9.69 4.60
CA SER A 15 -10.98 -9.27 5.85
C SER A 15 -12.34 -8.58 5.60
N PRO A 16 -13.37 -8.89 6.43
CA PRO A 16 -14.65 -8.22 6.34
C PRO A 16 -14.54 -6.72 6.65
N GLU A 17 -13.55 -6.32 7.47
CA GLU A 17 -13.31 -4.92 7.80
C GLU A 17 -12.85 -4.12 6.57
N LEU A 18 -11.87 -4.60 5.80
CA LEU A 18 -11.42 -3.92 4.59
C LEU A 18 -12.55 -3.82 3.56
N GLN A 19 -13.31 -4.91 3.35
CA GLN A 19 -14.44 -4.90 2.42
C GLN A 19 -15.49 -3.87 2.81
N LYS A 20 -15.83 -3.78 4.10
CA LYS A 20 -16.78 -2.80 4.62
C LYS A 20 -16.28 -1.37 4.39
N VAL A 21 -15.01 -1.08 4.73
CA VAL A 21 -14.40 0.24 4.51
C VAL A 21 -14.45 0.63 3.03
N MET A 22 -14.11 -0.28 2.13
CA MET A 22 -14.15 -0.02 0.69
C MET A 22 -15.57 0.23 0.17
N GLN A 23 -16.57 -0.50 0.67
CA GLN A 23 -17.98 -0.28 0.33
C GLN A 23 -18.48 1.09 0.83
N ASP A 24 -18.12 1.44 2.07
CA ASP A 24 -18.47 2.73 2.65
C ASP A 24 -17.81 3.87 1.86
N ILE A 25 -16.53 3.75 1.51
CA ILE A 25 -15.83 4.71 0.65
C ILE A 25 -16.56 4.90 -0.68
N GLU A 26 -16.96 3.81 -1.34
CA GLU A 26 -17.67 3.92 -2.63
C GLU A 26 -19.04 4.60 -2.47
N LYS A 27 -19.76 4.29 -1.40
CA LYS A 27 -21.05 4.91 -1.07
C LYS A 27 -20.89 6.41 -0.84
N TYR A 28 -19.94 6.81 0.00
CA TYR A 28 -19.74 8.22 0.33
C TYR A 28 -19.09 8.99 -0.82
N SER A 29 -18.22 8.38 -1.62
CA SER A 29 -17.59 9.03 -2.80
C SER A 29 -18.61 9.52 -3.83
N LYS A 30 -19.71 8.79 -4.03
CA LYS A 30 -20.79 9.17 -4.98
C LYS A 30 -21.65 10.35 -4.52
N VAL A 31 -21.59 10.73 -3.25
CA VAL A 31 -22.41 11.82 -2.70
C VAL A 31 -21.58 13.12 -2.71
N PRO A 32 -21.88 14.08 -3.60
CA PRO A 32 -21.26 15.39 -3.54
C PRO A 32 -21.70 16.07 -2.24
N ARG A 33 -20.73 16.55 -1.45
CA ARG A 33 -20.99 17.29 -0.22
C ARG A 33 -20.46 18.70 -0.34
N HIS A 34 -21.18 19.61 0.30
CA HIS A 34 -20.77 21.00 0.46
C HIS A 34 -20.43 21.26 1.93
N SER A 35 -19.60 22.27 2.20
CA SER A 35 -19.21 22.67 3.56
C SER A 35 -20.39 23.02 4.47
N LYS A 36 -21.58 23.26 3.89
CA LYS A 36 -22.83 23.54 4.61
C LYS A 36 -23.51 22.29 5.18
N ASP A 37 -23.15 21.10 4.69
CA ASP A 37 -23.75 19.83 5.11
C ASP A 37 -23.11 19.29 6.40
N ILE A 38 -21.99 19.89 6.84
CA ILE A 38 -21.30 19.55 8.09
C ILE A 38 -21.98 20.35 9.22
N VAL A 39 -22.85 19.69 9.97
CA VAL A 39 -23.58 20.30 11.10
C VAL A 39 -23.08 19.71 12.42
N GLY A 40 -22.54 20.58 13.28
CA GLY A 40 -22.01 20.19 14.59
C GLY A 40 -20.50 19.91 14.58
N PRO A 41 -19.96 19.30 15.65
CA PRO A 41 -18.54 18.95 15.73
C PRO A 41 -18.18 17.94 14.65
N VAL A 42 -17.14 18.25 13.88
CA VAL A 42 -16.64 17.43 12.75
C VAL A 42 -16.36 15.99 13.20
N GLU A 43 -15.93 15.79 14.44
CA GLU A 43 -15.62 14.46 14.98
C GLU A 43 -16.83 13.52 15.08
N SER A 44 -18.03 14.11 15.11
CA SER A 44 -19.29 13.36 15.23
C SER A 44 -19.83 12.93 13.86
N ASP A 45 -19.26 13.42 12.75
CA ASP A 45 -19.66 13.00 11.41
C ASP A 45 -19.18 11.56 11.15
N ALA A 46 -20.08 10.72 10.66
CA ALA A 46 -19.76 9.34 10.27
C ALA A 46 -18.65 9.29 9.21
N GLU A 47 -18.56 10.30 8.35
CA GLU A 47 -17.54 10.41 7.32
C GLU A 47 -16.16 10.71 7.90
N TYR A 48 -16.07 11.52 8.95
CA TYR A 48 -14.81 11.73 9.68
C TYR A 48 -14.31 10.40 10.27
N GLN A 49 -15.21 9.63 10.90
CA GLN A 49 -14.86 8.32 11.46
C GLN A 49 -14.39 7.34 10.37
N LEU A 50 -15.05 7.34 9.21
CA LEU A 50 -14.64 6.55 8.05
C LEU A 50 -13.26 6.97 7.53
N ILE A 51 -12.95 8.26 7.46
CA ILE A 51 -11.65 8.76 7.00
C ILE A 51 -10.52 8.31 7.92
N VAL A 52 -10.71 8.43 9.24
CA VAL A 52 -9.71 7.97 10.22
C VAL A 52 -9.54 6.45 10.11
N LEU A 53 -10.65 5.70 10.06
CA LEU A 53 -10.62 4.24 9.91
C LEU A 53 -9.92 3.80 8.61
N ALA A 54 -10.26 4.45 7.49
CA ALA A 54 -9.69 4.16 6.18
C ALA A 54 -8.18 4.47 6.14
N ASN A 55 -7.74 5.60 6.71
CA ASN A 55 -6.32 5.92 6.77
C ASN A 55 -5.54 4.91 7.64
N ASN A 56 -6.12 4.43 8.75
CA ASN A 56 -5.52 3.36 9.54
C ASN A 56 -5.49 2.03 8.77
N MET A 57 -6.53 1.73 7.99
CA MET A 57 -6.56 0.57 7.10
C MET A 57 -5.43 0.62 6.06
N ALA A 58 -5.16 1.80 5.48
CA ALA A 58 -4.05 1.98 4.54
C ALA A 58 -2.68 1.67 5.16
N VAL A 59 -2.48 1.95 6.46
CA VAL A 59 -1.25 1.56 7.18
C VAL A 59 -1.18 0.05 7.33
N GLY A 60 -2.29 -0.60 7.71
CA GLY A 60 -2.34 -2.06 7.80
C GLY A 60 -2.06 -2.74 6.45
N ILE A 61 -2.50 -2.13 5.35
CA ILE A 61 -2.16 -2.59 3.99
C ILE A 61 -0.65 -2.56 3.75
N ASP A 62 0.07 -1.52 4.18
CA ASP A 62 1.53 -1.44 4.03
C ASP A 62 2.28 -2.52 4.81
N ASP A 63 1.81 -2.82 6.03
CA ASP A 63 2.35 -3.90 6.85
C ASP A 63 2.12 -5.27 6.19
N GLU A 64 0.94 -5.47 5.57
CA GLU A 64 0.65 -6.67 4.80
C GLU A 64 1.49 -6.77 3.53
N ILE A 65 1.64 -5.70 2.75
CA ILE A 65 2.51 -5.68 1.57
C ILE A 65 3.95 -6.06 1.97
N THR A 66 4.43 -5.57 3.11
CA THR A 66 5.75 -5.94 3.65
C THR A 66 5.84 -7.42 4.01
N THR A 67 4.76 -7.99 4.56
CA THR A 67 4.66 -9.42 4.88
C THR A 67 4.65 -10.27 3.61
N VAL A 68 3.89 -9.86 2.60
CA VAL A 68 3.84 -10.51 1.28
C VAL A 68 5.19 -10.43 0.59
N HIS A 69 5.86 -9.27 0.64
CA HIS A 69 7.21 -9.09 0.12
C HIS A 69 8.19 -10.10 0.74
N ARG A 70 8.15 -10.29 2.07
CA ARG A 70 9.00 -11.28 2.74
C ARG A 70 8.73 -12.70 2.22
N PHE A 71 7.45 -13.08 2.07
CA PHE A 71 7.06 -14.38 1.53
C PHE A 71 7.54 -14.59 0.08
N VAL A 72 7.32 -13.60 -0.78
CA VAL A 72 7.76 -13.63 -2.19
C VAL A 72 9.27 -13.71 -2.27
N ARG A 73 9.98 -12.89 -1.51
CA ARG A 73 11.44 -12.88 -1.45
C ARG A 73 12.00 -14.24 -1.04
N ASP A 74 11.50 -14.82 0.05
CA ASP A 74 12.03 -16.08 0.58
C ASP A 74 11.90 -17.20 -0.46
N LYS A 75 10.80 -17.24 -1.23
CA LYS A 75 10.60 -18.22 -2.30
C LYS A 75 11.37 -17.89 -3.58
N TYR A 76 11.37 -16.63 -4.00
CA TYR A 76 12.00 -16.20 -5.26
C TYR A 76 13.53 -16.13 -5.17
N SER A 77 14.09 -16.09 -3.95
CA SER A 77 15.54 -16.20 -3.71
C SER A 77 16.17 -17.44 -4.36
N LYS A 78 15.40 -18.53 -4.54
CA LYS A 78 15.83 -19.73 -5.28
C LYS A 78 16.12 -19.44 -6.75
N ARG A 79 15.38 -18.52 -7.37
CA ARG A 79 15.51 -18.17 -8.79
C ARG A 79 16.46 -17.01 -9.05
N PHE A 80 16.36 -15.95 -8.26
CA PHE A 80 17.14 -14.74 -8.46
C PHE A 80 17.45 -14.08 -7.10
N PRO A 81 18.42 -14.63 -6.35
CA PRO A 81 18.73 -14.17 -4.99
C PRO A 81 19.23 -12.73 -4.94
N GLU A 82 19.92 -12.27 -5.99
CA GLU A 82 20.50 -10.93 -6.03
C GLU A 82 19.44 -9.82 -6.10
N LEU A 83 18.23 -10.13 -6.57
CA LEU A 83 17.15 -9.14 -6.78
C LEU A 83 16.80 -8.36 -5.49
N GLU A 84 16.90 -8.99 -4.31
CA GLU A 84 16.58 -8.34 -3.02
C GLU A 84 17.47 -7.10 -2.78
N SER A 85 18.75 -7.19 -3.16
CA SER A 85 19.69 -6.08 -3.00
C SER A 85 19.55 -5.00 -4.06
N LEU A 86 18.93 -5.33 -5.20
CA LEU A 86 18.77 -4.44 -6.35
C LEU A 86 17.49 -3.59 -6.25
N VAL A 87 16.41 -4.16 -5.72
CA VAL A 87 15.11 -3.49 -5.58
C VAL A 87 14.70 -3.46 -4.11
N VAL A 88 14.91 -2.30 -3.48
CA VAL A 88 14.71 -2.12 -2.02
C VAL A 88 13.23 -1.93 -1.66
N SER A 89 12.45 -1.31 -2.54
CA SER A 89 11.03 -1.04 -2.31
C SER A 89 10.22 -2.35 -2.34
N PRO A 90 9.47 -2.71 -1.28
CA PRO A 90 8.72 -3.96 -1.22
C PRO A 90 7.74 -4.15 -2.37
N LEU A 91 7.01 -3.09 -2.74
CA LEU A 91 6.02 -3.13 -3.81
C LEU A 91 6.68 -3.30 -5.18
N GLU A 92 7.73 -2.52 -5.46
CA GLU A 92 8.48 -2.63 -6.72
C GLU A 92 9.13 -4.00 -6.86
N TYR A 93 9.67 -4.56 -5.77
CA TYR A 93 10.23 -5.90 -5.76
C TYR A 93 9.18 -6.93 -6.19
N VAL A 94 8.02 -6.93 -5.52
CA VAL A 94 6.93 -7.87 -5.80
C VAL A 94 6.41 -7.73 -7.24
N MET A 95 6.29 -6.51 -7.75
CA MET A 95 5.91 -6.25 -9.15
C MET A 95 6.97 -6.72 -10.14
N THR A 96 8.25 -6.52 -9.84
CA THR A 96 9.38 -6.98 -10.66
C THR A 96 9.40 -8.51 -10.74
N VAL A 97 9.23 -9.19 -9.60
CA VAL A 97 9.17 -10.65 -9.53
C VAL A 97 8.04 -11.20 -10.38
N ARG A 98 6.86 -10.56 -10.34
CA ARG A 98 5.71 -10.96 -11.16
C ARG A 98 6.01 -10.89 -12.66
N GLU A 99 6.70 -9.85 -13.08
CA GLU A 99 6.99 -9.59 -14.49
C GLU A 99 8.08 -10.52 -15.05
N LEU A 100 9.15 -10.75 -14.27
CA LEU A 100 10.26 -11.64 -14.64
C LEU A 100 9.86 -13.12 -14.57
N GLY A 101 9.28 -13.55 -13.45
CA GLY A 101 8.99 -14.96 -13.20
C GLY A 101 10.23 -15.87 -13.39
N ASN A 102 10.09 -16.94 -14.18
CA ASN A 102 11.24 -17.81 -14.48
C ASN A 102 12.12 -17.29 -15.63
N ASP A 103 11.62 -16.37 -16.45
CA ASP A 103 12.31 -15.89 -17.65
C ASP A 103 12.95 -14.53 -17.37
N LEU A 104 14.21 -14.54 -16.95
CA LEU A 104 14.91 -13.33 -16.53
C LEU A 104 15.33 -12.46 -17.72
N ASP A 105 15.32 -12.99 -18.94
CA ASP A 105 15.57 -12.20 -20.14
C ASP A 105 14.47 -11.15 -20.38
N ARG A 106 13.28 -11.34 -19.78
CA ARG A 106 12.22 -10.34 -19.73
C ARG A 106 12.60 -9.06 -19.04
N ALA A 107 13.74 -8.98 -18.35
CA ALA A 107 14.25 -7.70 -17.85
C ALA A 107 14.67 -6.75 -18.99
N LYS A 108 15.07 -7.30 -20.15
CA LYS A 108 15.56 -6.54 -21.29
C LYS A 108 14.39 -5.87 -22.02
N ASN A 109 14.43 -4.54 -22.15
CA ASN A 109 13.46 -3.74 -22.89
C ASN A 109 11.99 -3.93 -22.44
N ASN A 110 11.76 -4.11 -21.15
CA ASN A 110 10.42 -4.29 -20.62
C ASN A 110 9.76 -2.95 -20.29
N GLU A 111 8.75 -2.59 -21.07
CA GLU A 111 7.98 -1.35 -20.89
C GLU A 111 7.23 -1.32 -19.55
N ILE A 112 6.82 -2.46 -19.00
CA ILE A 112 6.11 -2.55 -17.73
C ILE A 112 7.07 -2.23 -16.57
N LEU A 113 8.29 -2.76 -16.59
CA LEU A 113 9.30 -2.44 -15.57
C LEU A 113 9.67 -0.96 -15.59
N GLN A 114 9.68 -0.32 -16.76
CA GLN A 114 9.95 1.11 -16.91
C GLN A 114 8.89 2.02 -16.26
N GLN A 115 7.69 1.50 -15.96
CA GLN A 115 6.65 2.28 -15.29
C GLN A 115 6.95 2.56 -13.81
N PHE A 116 7.78 1.73 -13.18
CA PHE A 116 8.04 1.80 -11.73
C PHE A 116 9.52 1.64 -11.34
N LEU A 117 10.40 1.18 -12.23
CA LEU A 117 11.84 1.14 -12.01
C LEU A 117 12.58 2.15 -12.88
N THR A 118 13.70 2.67 -12.38
CA THR A 118 14.59 3.50 -13.20
C THR A 118 15.32 2.67 -14.25
N GLN A 119 15.68 3.29 -15.38
CA GLN A 119 16.46 2.62 -16.42
C GLN A 119 17.81 2.10 -15.88
N ALA A 120 18.42 2.79 -14.92
CA ALA A 120 19.64 2.33 -14.28
C ALA A 120 19.42 1.01 -13.51
N THR A 121 18.35 0.92 -12.72
CA THR A 121 17.97 -0.30 -11.99
C THR A 121 17.69 -1.44 -12.96
N ILE A 122 16.94 -1.21 -14.04
CA ILE A 122 16.62 -2.24 -15.05
C ILE A 122 17.89 -2.79 -15.72
N MET A 123 18.86 -1.92 -16.02
CA MET A 123 20.15 -2.32 -16.59
C MET A 123 20.93 -3.22 -15.63
N VAL A 124 21.04 -2.82 -14.35
CA VAL A 124 21.74 -3.62 -13.35
C VAL A 124 21.04 -4.97 -13.16
N VAL A 125 19.72 -4.99 -13.03
CA VAL A 125 18.92 -6.22 -12.94
C VAL A 125 19.15 -7.12 -14.15
N SER A 126 19.17 -6.58 -15.37
CA SER A 126 19.39 -7.36 -16.61
C SER A 126 20.80 -7.97 -16.69
N VAL A 127 21.82 -7.22 -16.27
CA VAL A 127 23.21 -7.71 -16.24
C VAL A 127 23.36 -8.79 -15.19
N THR A 128 22.88 -8.55 -13.96
CA THR A 128 22.95 -9.53 -12.87
C THR A 128 22.13 -10.78 -13.17
N ALA A 129 20.97 -10.63 -13.82
CA ALA A 129 20.16 -11.74 -14.30
C ALA A 129 20.90 -12.64 -15.30
N SER A 130 21.79 -12.09 -16.11
CA SER A 130 22.57 -12.86 -17.10
C SER A 130 23.68 -13.71 -16.45
N THR A 131 24.09 -13.37 -15.22
CA THR A 131 25.14 -14.06 -14.47
C THR A 131 24.65 -14.74 -13.19
N THR A 132 23.34 -14.73 -12.93
CA THR A 132 22.78 -15.31 -11.69
C THR A 132 22.97 -16.82 -11.66
N GLN A 133 23.21 -17.35 -10.47
CA GLN A 133 23.37 -18.78 -10.22
C GLN A 133 22.09 -19.46 -9.70
N GLY A 134 20.96 -18.75 -9.76
CA GLY A 134 19.67 -19.29 -9.32
C GLY A 134 19.12 -20.40 -10.22
N GLN A 135 18.18 -21.15 -9.69
CA GLN A 135 17.56 -22.31 -10.35
C GLN A 135 16.13 -22.01 -10.78
N LEU A 136 15.65 -22.72 -11.80
CA LEU A 136 14.26 -22.60 -12.23
C LEU A 136 13.31 -23.03 -11.11
N LEU A 137 12.24 -22.25 -10.93
CA LEU A 137 11.14 -22.60 -10.03
C LEU A 137 10.25 -23.66 -10.69
N SER A 138 9.71 -24.56 -9.87
CA SER A 138 8.62 -25.43 -10.29
C SER A 138 7.35 -24.60 -10.57
N ASN A 139 6.40 -25.18 -11.32
CA ASN A 139 5.13 -24.51 -11.60
C ASN A 139 4.37 -24.18 -10.30
N ASP A 140 4.32 -25.11 -9.34
CA ASP A 140 3.66 -24.87 -8.05
C ASP A 140 4.30 -23.72 -7.25
N GLU A 141 5.64 -23.63 -7.26
CA GLU A 141 6.36 -22.52 -6.62
C GLU A 141 6.07 -21.19 -7.32
N LYS A 142 6.05 -21.19 -8.65
CA LYS A 142 5.76 -20.02 -9.46
C LYS A 142 4.33 -19.53 -9.24
N ASP A 143 3.35 -20.43 -9.24
CA ASP A 143 1.94 -20.09 -9.06
C ASP A 143 1.69 -19.50 -7.68
N ALA A 144 2.32 -20.05 -6.63
CA ALA A 144 2.26 -19.50 -5.27
C ALA A 144 2.88 -18.09 -5.16
N ILE A 145 3.95 -17.82 -5.91
CA ILE A 145 4.57 -16.48 -5.97
C ILE A 145 3.67 -15.51 -6.75
N CYS A 146 3.15 -15.92 -7.90
CA CYS A 146 2.25 -15.10 -8.70
C CYS A 146 0.98 -14.71 -7.92
N GLU A 147 0.36 -15.66 -7.21
CA GLU A 147 -0.79 -15.36 -6.34
C GLU A 147 -0.45 -14.30 -5.28
N ALA A 148 0.71 -14.42 -4.64
CA ALA A 148 1.18 -13.44 -3.67
C ALA A 148 1.43 -12.06 -4.30
N CYS A 149 2.02 -12.03 -5.49
CA CYS A 149 2.24 -10.79 -6.22
C CYS A 149 0.94 -10.09 -6.59
N ASP A 150 -0.05 -10.84 -7.09
CA ASP A 150 -1.34 -10.29 -7.48
C ASP A 150 -2.10 -9.74 -6.26
N MET A 151 -2.04 -10.45 -5.13
CA MET A 151 -2.59 -9.97 -3.88
C MET A 151 -1.96 -8.65 -3.42
N ALA A 152 -0.63 -8.50 -3.53
CA ALA A 152 0.04 -7.23 -3.18
C ALA A 152 -0.41 -6.07 -4.08
N VAL A 153 -0.58 -6.33 -5.38
CA VAL A 153 -1.04 -5.31 -6.33
C VAL A 153 -2.50 -4.92 -6.06
N GLU A 154 -3.37 -5.88 -5.76
CA GLU A 154 -4.75 -5.59 -5.36
C GLU A 154 -4.81 -4.77 -4.06
N LEU A 155 -4.04 -5.14 -3.05
CA LEU A 155 -3.92 -4.38 -1.80
C LEU A 155 -3.44 -2.95 -2.06
N ASN A 156 -2.43 -2.77 -2.92
CA ASN A 156 -1.96 -1.44 -3.30
C ASN A 156 -3.05 -0.64 -4.03
N ASN A 157 -3.84 -1.26 -4.91
CA ASN A 157 -4.96 -0.59 -5.57
C ASN A 157 -6.05 -0.15 -4.57
N CYS A 158 -6.34 -0.98 -3.55
CA CYS A 158 -7.23 -0.60 -2.45
C CYS A 158 -6.67 0.59 -1.67
N LYS A 159 -5.38 0.58 -1.35
CA LYS A 159 -4.69 1.68 -0.68
C LYS A 159 -4.77 2.99 -1.46
N LEU A 160 -4.54 2.95 -2.78
CA LEU A 160 -4.66 4.13 -3.63
C LEU A 160 -6.07 4.73 -3.61
N LYS A 161 -7.10 3.88 -3.73
CA LYS A 161 -8.51 4.32 -3.62
C LYS A 161 -8.82 4.94 -2.25
N ILE A 162 -8.27 4.38 -1.18
CA ILE A 162 -8.40 4.95 0.16
C ILE A 162 -7.76 6.34 0.20
N PHE A 163 -6.54 6.50 -0.33
CA PHE A 163 -5.87 7.78 -0.32
C PHE A 163 -6.58 8.85 -1.16
N GLU A 164 -7.05 8.52 -2.36
CA GLU A 164 -7.83 9.44 -3.18
C GLU A 164 -9.08 9.92 -2.44
N TYR A 165 -9.78 9.01 -1.76
CA TYR A 165 -10.96 9.36 -0.96
C TYR A 165 -10.61 10.25 0.25
N VAL A 166 -9.59 9.86 1.03
CA VAL A 166 -9.13 10.62 2.20
C VAL A 166 -8.68 12.02 1.77
N GLU A 167 -7.93 12.15 0.68
CA GLU A 167 -7.47 13.44 0.15
C GLU A 167 -8.63 14.32 -0.26
N SER A 168 -9.57 13.79 -1.04
CA SER A 168 -10.76 14.51 -1.48
C SER A 168 -11.55 15.04 -0.29
N ARG A 169 -11.80 14.21 0.73
CA ARG A 169 -12.60 14.61 1.89
C ARG A 169 -11.87 15.50 2.88
N MET A 170 -10.57 15.28 3.07
CA MET A 170 -9.77 16.09 3.98
C MET A 170 -9.62 17.53 3.49
N ALA A 171 -9.63 17.75 2.17
CA ALA A 171 -9.66 19.09 1.58
C ALA A 171 -10.88 19.92 2.04
N PHE A 172 -11.99 19.28 2.43
CA PHE A 172 -13.17 19.95 3.00
C PHE A 172 -13.14 20.01 4.52
N ILE A 173 -12.66 18.96 5.18
CA ILE A 173 -12.70 18.82 6.64
C ILE A 173 -11.61 19.65 7.32
N ALA A 174 -10.38 19.56 6.83
CA ALA A 174 -9.22 20.25 7.40
C ALA A 174 -8.32 20.78 6.26
N PRO A 175 -8.79 21.76 5.46
CA PRO A 175 -8.06 22.29 4.30
C PRO A 175 -6.68 22.82 4.68
N ASN A 176 -6.62 23.64 5.73
CA ASN A 176 -5.35 24.25 6.18
C ASN A 176 -4.34 23.19 6.61
N LEU A 177 -4.79 22.17 7.35
CA LEU A 177 -3.92 21.10 7.81
C LEU A 177 -3.42 20.25 6.62
N SER A 178 -4.32 19.91 5.70
CA SER A 178 -4.00 19.13 4.49
C SER A 178 -2.98 19.84 3.60
N ILE A 179 -3.09 21.16 3.45
CA ILE A 179 -2.16 21.95 2.62
C ILE A 179 -0.76 21.98 3.26
N ILE A 180 -0.66 22.05 4.58
CA ILE A 180 0.63 22.19 5.27
C ILE A 180 1.37 20.85 5.39
N ILE A 181 0.66 19.77 5.75
CA ILE A 181 1.29 18.48 6.09
C ILE A 181 0.81 17.29 5.25
N GLY A 182 -0.11 17.50 4.31
CA GLY A 182 -0.73 16.46 3.50
C GLY A 182 -1.95 15.81 4.17
N ALA A 183 -2.89 15.32 3.35
CA ALA A 183 -4.16 14.76 3.82
C ALA A 183 -3.98 13.49 4.67
N SER A 184 -3.05 12.59 4.30
CA SER A 184 -2.81 11.35 5.07
C SER A 184 -2.24 11.64 6.46
N THR A 185 -1.25 12.55 6.55
CA THR A 185 -0.67 12.99 7.83
C THR A 185 -1.71 13.70 8.68
N ALA A 186 -2.51 14.59 8.07
CA ALA A 186 -3.62 15.26 8.73
C ALA A 186 -4.64 14.27 9.30
N ALA A 187 -5.04 13.26 8.51
CA ALA A 187 -5.95 12.20 8.95
C ALA A 187 -5.41 11.44 10.16
N LYS A 188 -4.12 11.10 10.15
CA LYS A 188 -3.43 10.42 11.26
C LYS A 188 -3.42 11.28 12.53
N LEU A 189 -2.94 12.53 12.43
CA LEU A 189 -2.88 13.43 13.58
C LEU A 189 -4.26 13.67 14.19
N MET A 190 -5.27 13.91 13.36
CA MET A 190 -6.63 14.07 13.85
C MET A 190 -7.18 12.78 14.47
N GLY A 191 -6.85 11.61 13.91
CA GLY A 191 -7.25 10.31 14.45
C GLY A 191 -6.67 10.06 15.85
N VAL A 192 -5.35 10.29 16.02
CA VAL A 192 -4.67 10.12 17.31
C VAL A 192 -5.12 11.18 18.33
N ALA A 193 -5.25 12.44 17.91
CA ALA A 193 -5.77 13.50 18.77
C ALA A 193 -7.26 13.29 19.13
N GLY A 194 -7.98 12.44 18.40
CA GLY A 194 -9.40 12.17 18.58
C GLY A 194 -10.29 13.34 18.15
N GLY A 195 -9.85 14.10 17.14
CA GLY A 195 -10.60 15.21 16.56
C GLY A 195 -9.79 16.45 16.21
N LEU A 196 -10.33 17.28 15.32
CA LEU A 196 -9.76 18.58 14.98
C LEU A 196 -9.83 19.55 16.17
N THR A 197 -10.93 19.54 16.91
CA THR A 197 -11.15 20.38 18.11
C THR A 197 -10.20 19.99 19.25
N LYS A 198 -9.91 18.70 19.38
CA LYS A 198 -8.94 18.23 20.37
C LYS A 198 -7.52 18.58 19.93
N LEU A 199 -7.20 18.35 18.65
CA LEU A 199 -5.91 18.71 18.07
C LEU A 199 -5.59 20.20 18.27
N SER A 200 -6.57 21.10 18.09
CA SER A 200 -6.37 22.54 18.29
C SER A 200 -6.05 22.95 19.73
N LYS A 201 -6.31 22.07 20.70
CA LYS A 201 -6.01 22.29 22.13
C LYS A 201 -4.69 21.63 22.55
N ILE A 202 -4.07 20.84 21.69
CA ILE A 202 -2.77 20.19 21.97
C ILE A 202 -1.66 21.23 21.77
N PRO A 203 -0.76 21.44 22.76
CA PRO A 203 0.40 22.32 22.60
C PRO A 203 1.32 21.85 21.47
N ALA A 204 1.99 22.80 20.80
CA ALA A 204 2.85 22.48 19.65
C ALA A 204 3.93 21.43 19.93
N CYS A 205 4.53 21.44 21.13
CA CYS A 205 5.53 20.44 21.53
C CYS A 205 4.96 19.02 21.60
N ASN A 206 3.68 18.87 21.94
CA ASN A 206 3.01 17.58 21.96
C ASN A 206 2.60 17.15 20.56
N VAL A 207 2.22 18.09 19.68
CA VAL A 207 1.92 17.78 18.27
C VAL A 207 3.12 17.19 17.55
N LEU A 208 4.34 17.64 17.88
CA LEU A 208 5.59 17.14 17.30
C LEU A 208 5.84 15.64 17.57
N VAL A 209 5.31 15.10 18.67
CA VAL A 209 5.55 13.71 19.10
C VAL A 209 4.35 12.77 18.87
N LEU A 210 3.32 13.24 18.16
CA LEU A 210 2.14 12.45 17.78
C LEU A 210 2.40 11.48 16.63
#